data_AF-A0A7S1GI21-F1
#
_entry.id   AF-A0A7S1GI21-F1
#
_cell.length_a   1.000
_cell.length_b   1.000
_cell.length_c   1.000
_cell.angle_alpha   90.00
_cell.angle_beta   90.00
_cell.angle_gamma   90.00
#
_symmetry.space_group_name_H-M   'P 1'
#
loop_
_entity.id
_entity.type
_entity.pdbx_description
1 polymer ?
#
loop_
_entity_poly.entity_id
_entity_poly.type
_entity_poly.pdbx_seq_one_letter_code
_entity_poly.pdbx_strand_id
1 'polypeptide(L)'
;TDAYDRSYILYNIGLIHTSNGDHARALNYYFQALERNPSLPQALNNIAVIYHYRGEQALDNNQLEVSKLLFDKAADYWREAIRLAPTNYIEAQNWLQMTGR
;
A
#
# COMPACT_ATOMS: atom_id res chain seq x y z
N THR A 1 0.18 5.10 -24.48
CA THR A 1 1.58 5.39 -24.12
C THR A 1 1.64 6.45 -23.03
N ASP A 2 0.96 7.59 -23.15
CA ASP A 2 0.97 8.68 -22.14
C ASP A 2 0.47 8.32 -20.71
N ALA A 3 -0.65 7.58 -20.59
CA ALA A 3 -1.26 7.29 -19.28
C ALA A 3 -0.42 6.36 -18.38
N TYR A 4 0.31 5.42 -18.97
CA TYR A 4 1.20 4.50 -18.23
C TYR A 4 2.41 5.25 -17.68
N ASP A 5 3.07 6.06 -18.51
CA ASP A 5 4.22 6.87 -18.08
C ASP A 5 3.82 7.85 -16.97
N ARG A 6 2.64 8.47 -17.10
CA ARG A 6 2.08 9.35 -16.07
C ARG A 6 1.81 8.63 -14.75
N SER A 7 1.35 7.37 -14.77
CA SER A 7 1.14 6.57 -13.56
C SER A 7 2.46 6.31 -12.82
N TYR A 8 3.55 6.02 -13.54
CA TYR A 8 4.87 5.82 -12.95
C TYR A 8 5.46 7.10 -12.37
N ILE A 9 5.25 8.25 -13.04
CA ILE A 9 5.66 9.55 -12.49
C ILE A 9 4.94 9.81 -11.16
N LEU A 10 3.62 9.64 -11.11
CA LEU A 10 2.83 9.81 -9.89
C LEU A 10 3.28 8.84 -8.78
N TYR A 11 3.51 7.58 -9.13
CA TYR A 11 4.07 6.59 -8.21
C TYR A 11 5.44 7.00 -7.66
N ASN A 12 6.35 7.48 -8.50
CA ASN A 12 7.68 7.93 -8.06
C ASN A 12 7.60 9.16 -7.15
N ILE A 13 6.66 10.07 -7.37
CA ILE A 13 6.41 11.18 -6.44
C ILE A 13 5.89 10.64 -5.09
N GLY A 14 4.99 9.66 -5.12
CA GLY A 14 4.52 8.96 -3.92
C GLY A 14 5.69 8.32 -3.13
N LEU A 15 6.62 7.67 -3.82
CA LEU A 15 7.82 7.07 -3.22
C LEU A 15 8.68 8.11 -2.48
N ILE A 16 8.92 9.27 -3.10
CA ILE A 16 9.68 10.36 -2.48
C ILE A 16 8.98 10.84 -1.20
N HIS A 17 7.66 10.99 -1.22
CA HIS A 17 6.89 11.37 -0.02
C HIS A 17 6.93 10.29 1.06
N THR A 18 6.86 9.00 0.70
CA THR A 18 7.06 7.89 1.65
C THR A 18 8.44 7.97 2.32
N SER A 19 9.50 8.18 1.54
CA SER A 19 10.87 8.33 2.06
C SER A 19 11.05 9.52 3.00
N ASN A 20 10.23 10.57 2.84
CA ASN A 20 10.23 11.75 3.69
C ASN A 20 9.32 11.61 4.93
N GLY A 21 8.70 10.44 5.14
CA GLY A 21 7.74 10.19 6.22
C GLY A 21 6.35 10.83 6.00
N ASP A 22 6.12 11.48 4.86
CA ASP A 22 4.83 12.09 4.53
C ASP A 22 3.88 11.07 3.90
N HIS A 23 3.38 10.18 4.75
CA HIS A 23 2.51 9.10 4.33
C HIS A 23 1.17 9.60 3.77
N ALA A 24 0.69 10.78 4.19
CA ALA A 24 -0.59 11.32 3.71
C ALA A 24 -0.48 11.78 2.25
N ARG A 25 0.57 12.54 1.91
CA ARG A 25 0.84 12.92 0.51
C ARG A 25 1.20 11.70 -0.34
N ALA A 26 1.98 10.77 0.20
CA ALA A 26 2.33 9.53 -0.51
C ALA A 26 1.08 8.75 -0.95
N LEU A 27 0.12 8.52 -0.04
CA LEU A 27 -1.14 7.84 -0.36
C LEU A 27 -1.91 8.56 -1.47
N ASN A 28 -2.00 9.89 -1.42
CA ASN A 28 -2.68 10.66 -2.46
C ASN A 28 -2.07 10.41 -3.85
N TYR A 29 -0.74 10.47 -3.97
CA TYR A 29 -0.06 10.22 -5.23
C TYR A 29 -0.17 8.76 -5.70
N TYR A 30 -0.12 7.79 -4.79
CA TYR A 30 -0.35 6.40 -5.16
C TYR A 30 -1.78 6.16 -5.65
N PHE A 31 -2.79 6.76 -5.03
CA PHE A 31 -4.17 6.66 -5.53
C PHE A 31 -4.33 7.30 -6.90
N GLN A 32 -3.75 8.48 -7.14
CA GLN A 32 -3.74 9.09 -8.46
C GLN A 32 -3.00 8.21 -9.49
N ALA A 33 -1.92 7.52 -9.10
CA ALA A 33 -1.24 6.58 -9.97
C ALA A 33 -2.16 5.41 -10.35
N LEU A 34 -2.91 4.86 -9.39
CA LEU A 34 -3.87 3.77 -9.61
C LEU A 34 -5.10 4.20 -10.40
N GLU A 35 -5.56 5.45 -10.29
CA GLU A 35 -6.61 5.99 -11.17
C GLU A 35 -6.18 6.01 -12.64
N ARG A 36 -4.88 6.16 -12.91
CA ARG A 36 -4.32 6.13 -14.27
C ARG A 36 -3.99 4.72 -14.73
N ASN A 37 -3.47 3.90 -13.83
CA ASN A 37 -3.13 2.51 -14.08
C ASN A 37 -3.51 1.65 -12.87
N PRO A 38 -4.72 1.06 -12.87
CA PRO A 38 -5.16 0.18 -11.79
C PRO A 38 -4.28 -1.07 -11.64
N SER A 39 -3.57 -1.46 -12.70
CA SER A 39 -2.68 -2.61 -12.74
C SER A 39 -1.24 -2.25 -12.35
N LEU A 40 -1.06 -1.40 -11.33
CA LEU A 40 0.25 -0.99 -10.82
C LEU A 40 0.53 -1.62 -9.44
N PRO A 41 1.03 -2.86 -9.39
CA PRO A 41 1.19 -3.60 -8.14
C PRO A 41 2.15 -2.92 -7.15
N GLN A 42 3.12 -2.15 -7.64
CA GLN A 42 4.05 -1.40 -6.78
C GLN A 42 3.33 -0.31 -5.97
N ALA A 43 2.37 0.40 -6.57
CA ALA A 43 1.59 1.41 -5.86
C ALA A 43 0.67 0.77 -4.83
N LEU A 44 0.01 -0.35 -5.19
CA LEU A 44 -0.81 -1.14 -4.27
C LEU A 44 0.00 -1.63 -3.06
N ASN A 45 1.20 -2.17 -3.29
CA ASN A 45 2.09 -2.61 -2.22
C ASN A 45 2.49 -1.46 -1.29
N ASN A 46 2.85 -0.30 -1.83
CA ASN A 46 3.25 0.83 -0.98
C ASN A 46 2.08 1.42 -0.18
N ILE A 47 0.87 1.41 -0.74
CA ILE A 47 -0.35 1.77 -0.01
C ILE A 47 -0.57 0.77 1.15
N ALA A 48 -0.44 -0.52 0.89
CA ALA A 48 -0.60 -1.56 1.89
C ALA A 48 0.41 -1.41 3.04
N VAL A 49 1.69 -1.20 2.72
CA VAL A 49 2.76 -0.94 3.72
C VAL A 49 2.45 0.28 4.57
N ILE A 50 1.94 1.38 3.98
CA ILE A 50 1.55 2.56 4.75
C ILE A 50 0.38 2.26 5.70
N TYR A 51 -0.63 1.52 5.24
CA TYR A 51 -1.76 1.14 6.10
C TYR A 51 -1.32 0.21 7.22
N HIS A 52 -0.44 -0.75 6.94
CA HIS A 52 0.12 -1.65 7.93
C HIS A 52 0.90 -0.87 8.99
N TYR A 53 1.80 0.03 8.59
CA TYR A 53 2.54 0.90 9.51
C TYR A 53 1.62 1.74 10.41
N ARG A 54 0.58 2.36 9.84
CA ARG A 54 -0.42 3.10 10.63
C ARG A 54 -1.21 2.19 11.56
N GLY A 55 -1.44 0.93 11.17
CA GLY A 55 -2.07 -0.09 11.99
C GLY A 55 -1.23 -0.46 13.21
N GLU A 56 0.09 -0.56 13.03
CA GLU A 56 1.06 -0.74 14.12
C GLU A 56 1.09 0.48 15.05
N GLN A 57 1.15 1.70 14.51
CA GLN A 57 1.08 2.91 15.32
C GLN A 57 -0.24 3.01 16.11
N ALA A 58 -1.37 2.63 15.51
CA ALA A 58 -2.64 2.60 16.21
C ALA A 58 -2.65 1.55 17.32
N LEU A 59 -2.01 0.39 17.11
CA LEU A 59 -1.84 -0.65 18.11
C LEU A 59 -1.01 -0.15 19.31
N ASP A 60 0.12 0.50 19.04
CA ASP A 60 1.01 1.07 20.06
C ASP A 60 0.29 2.15 20.90
N ASN A 61 -0.65 2.87 20.28
CA ASN A 61 -1.49 3.87 20.93
C ASN A 61 -2.75 3.28 21.59
N ASN A 62 -2.86 1.95 21.72
CA ASN A 62 -4.03 1.23 22.26
C ASN A 62 -5.36 1.48 21.52
N GLN A 63 -5.30 1.89 20.25
CA GLN A 63 -6.47 2.11 19.40
C GLN A 63 -6.82 0.82 18.63
N LEU A 64 -7.26 -0.22 19.35
CA LEU A 64 -7.43 -1.58 18.79
C LEU A 64 -8.38 -1.65 17.58
N GLU A 65 -9.49 -0.91 17.61
CA GLU A 65 -10.46 -0.90 16.50
C GLU A 65 -9.87 -0.26 15.24
N VAL A 66 -9.16 0.86 15.41
CA VAL A 66 -8.48 1.57 14.32
C VAL A 66 -7.35 0.72 13.75
N SER A 67 -6.55 0.10 14.62
CA SER A 67 -5.49 -0.82 14.23
C SER A 67 -6.02 -1.97 13.39
N LYS A 68 -7.10 -2.63 13.83
CA LYS A 68 -7.73 -3.72 13.08
C LYS A 68 -8.19 -3.27 11.70
N LEU A 69 -8.89 -2.13 11.60
CA LEU A 69 -9.36 -1.57 10.33
C LEU A 69 -8.20 -1.27 9.37
N LEU A 70 -7.10 -0.75 9.88
CA LEU A 70 -5.93 -0.42 9.07
C LEU A 70 -5.20 -1.67 8.58
N PHE A 71 -5.09 -2.71 9.41
CA PHE A 71 -4.57 -4.01 8.98
C PHE A 71 -5.45 -4.69 7.95
N ASP A 72 -6.78 -4.58 8.06
CA ASP A 72 -7.71 -5.09 7.04
C ASP A 72 -7.51 -4.38 5.70
N LYS A 73 -7.37 -3.04 5.71
CA LYS A 73 -7.05 -2.28 4.50
C LYS A 73 -5.71 -2.71 3.89
N ALA A 74 -4.67 -2.87 4.72
CA ALA A 74 -3.37 -3.35 4.25
C ALA A 74 -3.49 -4.71 3.56
N ALA A 75 -4.25 -5.63 4.17
CA ALA A 75 -4.49 -6.95 3.61
C ALA A 75 -5.18 -6.88 2.24
N ASP A 76 -6.22 -6.06 2.09
CA ASP A 76 -6.94 -5.90 0.83
C ASP A 76 -6.02 -5.44 -0.31
N TYR A 77 -5.19 -4.42 -0.06
CA TYR A 77 -4.25 -3.91 -1.07
C TYR A 77 -3.13 -4.91 -1.38
N TRP A 78 -2.62 -5.64 -0.39
CA TRP A 78 -1.64 -6.70 -0.64
C TRP A 78 -2.21 -7.86 -1.44
N ARG A 79 -3.44 -8.30 -1.16
CA ARG A 79 -4.10 -9.35 -1.96
C ARG A 79 -4.23 -8.93 -3.42
N GLU A 80 -4.57 -7.67 -3.69
CA GLU A 80 -4.63 -7.15 -5.05
C GLU A 80 -3.24 -7.04 -5.71
N ALA A 81 -2.22 -6.58 -4.97
CA ALA A 81 -0.84 -6.52 -5.47
C ALA A 81 -0.31 -7.93 -5.84
N ILE A 82 -0.56 -8.92 -4.97
CA ILE A 82 -0.20 -10.33 -5.18
C ILE A 82 -0.97 -10.92 -6.37
N ARG A 83 -2.26 -10.60 -6.52
CA ARG A 83 -3.05 -11.05 -7.68
C ARG A 83 -2.43 -10.60 -9.00
N LEU A 84 -1.87 -9.39 -9.03
CA LEU A 84 -1.22 -8.83 -10.22
C LEU A 84 0.23 -9.30 -10.40
N ALA A 85 0.98 -9.53 -9.31
CA ALA A 85 2.35 -10.01 -9.34
C ALA A 85 2.61 -11.07 -8.23
N PRO A 86 2.22 -12.34 -8.47
CA PRO A 86 2.21 -13.38 -7.43
C PRO A 86 3.56 -13.77 -6.87
N THR A 87 4.66 -13.41 -7.53
CA THR A 87 6.02 -13.78 -7.10
C THR A 87 6.78 -12.63 -6.45
N ASN A 88 6.21 -11.42 -6.41
CA ASN A 88 6.98 -10.21 -6.09
C ASN A 88 6.84 -9.77 -4.62
N TYR A 89 5.81 -10.21 -3.90
CA TYR A 89 5.48 -9.71 -2.55
C TYR A 89 5.43 -10.84 -1.52
N ILE A 90 6.54 -11.57 -1.38
CA ILE A 90 6.65 -12.74 -0.48
C ILE A 90 6.41 -12.34 0.98
N GLU A 91 6.91 -11.18 1.41
CA GLU A 91 6.69 -10.67 2.78
C GLU A 91 5.21 -10.44 3.08
N ALA A 92 4.49 -9.84 2.13
CA ALA A 92 3.05 -9.64 2.23
C ALA A 92 2.31 -10.98 2.28
N GLN A 93 2.70 -11.97 1.47
CA GLN A 93 2.12 -13.31 1.49
C GLN A 93 2.31 -14.00 2.85
N ASN A 94 3.52 -13.94 3.39
CA ASN A 94 3.83 -14.50 4.69
C ASN A 94 2.99 -13.82 5.78
N TRP A 95 2.89 -12.49 5.73
CA TRP A 95 2.11 -11.73 6.71
C TRP A 95 0.61 -12.09 6.66
N LEU A 96 0.02 -12.19 5.47
CA LEU A 96 -1.37 -12.61 5.28
C LEU A 96 -1.61 -14.02 5.84
N GLN A 97 -0.70 -14.95 5.52
CA GLN A 97 -0.78 -16.34 6.02
C GLN A 97 -0.68 -16.42 7.55
N MET A 98 0.24 -15.66 8.16
CA MET A 98 0.44 -15.65 9.61
C MET A 98 -0.74 -15.03 10.36
N THR A 99 -1.35 -13.99 9.77
CA THR A 99 -2.45 -13.25 10.41
C THR A 99 -3.83 -13.83 10.11
N GLY A 100 -3.93 -14.76 9.16
CA GLY A 100 -5.20 -15.34 8.71
C GLY A 100 -6.11 -14.33 8.03
N ARG A 101 -5.54 -13.25 7.48
CA ARG A 101 -6.27 -12.22 6.74
C ARG A 101 -6.30 -12.56 5.27
#